data_AF-A0A935C8Q9-F1
#
_entry.id   AF-A0A935C8Q9-F1
#
_cell.length_a   1.000
_cell.length_b   1.000
_cell.length_c   1.000
_cell.angle_alpha   90.00
_cell.angle_beta   90.00
_cell.angle_gamma   90.00
#
_symmetry.space_group_name_H-M   'P 1'
#
loop_
_entity.id
_entity.type
_entity.pdbx_description
1 polymer ?
#
loop_
_entity_poly.entity_id
_entity_poly.type
_entity_poly.pdbx_seq_one_letter_code
_entity_poly.pdbx_strand_id
1 'polypeptide(L)'
;MENIRHKSLIRLLKWIVNLALVVEIALAVGVTLVLINIMYSEEDSLTSSYPITLIDDLSAYQIASENVELEQLTIYSESATIQFTSDSIGYYILKISDVIITFFLAIGITLLARKVFQSLEKNHPFTMENASRLRKIAFLLILFTPYSLIKGLIYRNYITNNISIEGKEFADSLIYYLGVFSNNFKQNEAWIDLNVNFQTLLIGAILLVIAEIFRIGVVMKEDNESII
;
A
#
# COMPACT_ATOMS: atom_id res chain seq x y z
N MET A 1 -37.12 -9.85 -19.67
CA MET A 1 -35.94 -10.65 -19.26
C MET A 1 -34.80 -9.81 -18.67
N GLU A 2 -34.68 -8.53 -19.02
CA GLU A 2 -33.56 -7.65 -18.60
C GLU A 2 -33.47 -7.39 -17.09
N ASN A 3 -34.60 -7.18 -16.41
CA ASN A 3 -34.66 -6.95 -14.95
C ASN A 3 -34.11 -8.13 -14.11
N ILE A 4 -34.23 -9.37 -14.61
CA ILE A 4 -33.73 -10.57 -13.90
C ILE A 4 -32.19 -10.62 -13.92
N ARG A 5 -31.57 -10.25 -15.06
CA ARG A 5 -30.10 -10.26 -15.21
C ARG A 5 -29.42 -9.19 -14.34
N HIS A 6 -30.01 -8.01 -14.21
CA HIS A 6 -29.47 -6.96 -13.35
C HIS A 6 -29.46 -7.37 -11.87
N LYS A 7 -30.55 -7.98 -11.39
CA LYS A 7 -30.64 -8.45 -10.00
C LYS A 7 -29.63 -9.55 -9.69
N SER A 8 -29.38 -10.47 -10.62
CA SER A 8 -28.37 -11.52 -10.42
C SER A 8 -26.95 -10.96 -10.35
N LEU A 9 -26.62 -9.97 -11.19
CA LEU A 9 -25.31 -9.32 -11.18
C LEU A 9 -25.04 -8.59 -9.85
N ILE A 10 -25.99 -7.79 -9.36
CA ILE A 10 -25.84 -7.05 -8.10
C ILE A 10 -25.65 -8.01 -6.92
N ARG A 11 -26.41 -9.12 -6.88
CA ARG A 11 -26.24 -10.16 -5.85
C ARG A 11 -24.87 -10.79 -5.90
N LEU A 12 -24.35 -11.10 -7.09
CA LEU A 12 -23.01 -11.65 -7.27
C LEU A 12 -21.94 -10.66 -6.77
N LEU A 13 -22.02 -9.39 -7.16
CA LEU A 13 -21.08 -8.35 -6.70
C LEU A 13 -21.08 -8.21 -5.17
N LYS A 14 -22.26 -8.19 -4.56
CA LYS A 14 -22.40 -8.16 -3.09
C LYS A 14 -21.77 -9.39 -2.43
N TRP A 15 -21.97 -10.57 -3.01
CA TRP A 15 -21.37 -11.80 -2.51
C TRP A 15 -19.84 -11.76 -2.60
N ILE A 16 -19.29 -11.31 -3.74
CA ILE A 16 -17.85 -11.12 -3.94
C ILE A 16 -17.28 -10.16 -2.90
N VAL A 17 -17.92 -9.01 -2.66
CA VAL A 17 -17.45 -8.03 -1.68
C VAL A 17 -17.53 -8.56 -0.24
N ASN A 18 -18.57 -9.32 0.10
CA ASN A 18 -18.65 -9.96 1.42
C ASN A 18 -17.55 -11.01 1.59
N LEU A 19 -17.29 -11.82 0.55
CA LEU A 19 -16.22 -12.82 0.57
C LEU A 19 -14.86 -12.14 0.71
N ALA A 20 -14.60 -11.10 -0.07
CA ALA A 20 -13.39 -10.30 0.01
C ALA A 20 -13.17 -9.78 1.43
N LEU A 21 -14.19 -9.22 2.07
CA LEU A 21 -14.09 -8.74 3.45
C LEU A 21 -13.73 -9.84 4.46
N VAL A 22 -14.35 -11.02 4.34
CA VAL A 22 -14.04 -12.16 5.23
C VAL A 22 -12.60 -12.63 5.03
N VAL A 23 -12.17 -12.74 3.77
CA VAL A 23 -10.80 -13.13 3.41
C VAL A 23 -9.80 -12.08 3.91
N GLU A 24 -10.05 -10.80 3.70
CA GLU A 24 -9.20 -9.70 4.19
C GLU A 24 -9.02 -9.76 5.70
N ILE A 25 -10.12 -9.93 6.46
CA ILE A 25 -10.04 -10.03 7.93
C ILE A 25 -9.29 -11.29 8.35
N ALA A 26 -9.56 -12.43 7.74
CA ALA A 26 -8.87 -13.69 8.05
C ALA A 26 -7.37 -13.60 7.77
N LEU A 27 -6.98 -13.00 6.64
CA LEU A 27 -5.58 -12.75 6.29
C LEU A 27 -4.94 -11.74 7.24
N ALA A 28 -5.61 -10.65 7.59
CA ALA A 28 -5.10 -9.67 8.54
C ALA A 28 -4.76 -10.32 9.89
N VAL A 29 -5.68 -11.11 10.43
CA VAL A 29 -5.49 -11.84 11.68
C VAL A 29 -4.39 -12.89 11.53
N GLY A 30 -4.45 -13.71 10.48
CA GLY A 30 -3.48 -14.78 10.25
C GLY A 30 -2.03 -14.26 10.13
N VAL A 31 -1.81 -13.24 9.29
CA VAL A 31 -0.49 -12.62 9.11
C VAL A 31 0.00 -11.97 10.40
N THR A 32 -0.88 -11.27 11.13
CA THR A 32 -0.50 -10.65 12.41
C THR A 32 -0.11 -11.69 13.45
N LEU A 33 -0.85 -12.79 13.56
CA LEU A 33 -0.51 -13.89 14.49
C LEU A 33 0.80 -14.58 14.11
N VAL A 34 1.07 -14.78 12.82
CA VAL A 34 2.35 -15.33 12.35
C VAL A 34 3.49 -14.40 12.73
N LEU A 35 3.37 -13.09 12.50
CA LEU A 35 4.41 -12.13 12.86
C LEU A 35 4.64 -12.07 14.38
N ILE A 36 3.57 -12.14 15.18
CA ILE A 36 3.68 -12.19 16.64
C ILE A 36 4.39 -13.49 17.08
N ASN A 37 4.05 -14.63 16.46
CA ASN A 37 4.70 -15.89 16.79
C ASN A 37 6.21 -15.85 16.49
N ILE A 38 6.58 -15.37 15.31
CA ILE A 38 7.99 -15.19 14.92
C ILE A 38 8.69 -14.23 15.91
N MET A 39 8.05 -13.14 16.32
CA MET A 39 8.62 -12.20 17.30
C MET A 39 8.95 -12.84 18.67
N TYR A 40 8.25 -13.91 19.06
CA TYR A 40 8.47 -14.62 20.33
C TYR A 40 9.29 -15.91 20.18
N SER A 41 9.63 -16.30 18.96
CA SER A 41 10.45 -17.47 18.69
C SER A 41 11.93 -17.09 18.81
N GLU A 42 12.69 -17.83 19.61
CA GLU A 42 14.15 -17.59 19.76
C GLU A 42 14.94 -18.06 18.52
N GLU A 43 14.35 -18.95 17.70
CA GLU A 43 15.02 -19.55 16.55
C GLU A 43 14.62 -18.91 15.20
N ASP A 44 13.52 -18.15 15.17
CA ASP A 44 13.00 -17.56 13.94
C ASP A 44 13.35 -16.08 13.83
N SER A 45 13.71 -15.67 12.62
CA SER A 45 14.06 -14.29 12.31
C SER A 45 13.37 -13.84 11.02
N LEU A 46 13.08 -12.54 10.94
CA LEU A 46 12.29 -12.03 9.83
C LEU A 46 13.19 -11.60 8.69
N THR A 47 13.24 -12.43 7.65
CA THR A 47 13.91 -12.08 6.40
C THR A 47 13.10 -11.09 5.59
N SER A 48 13.75 -10.08 5.03
CA SER A 48 13.12 -9.07 4.18
C SER A 48 14.02 -8.67 3.03
N SER A 49 13.38 -8.27 1.93
CA SER A 49 14.07 -7.84 0.71
C SER A 49 13.64 -6.43 0.35
N TYR A 50 14.62 -5.56 0.08
CA TYR A 50 14.40 -4.18 -0.31
C TYR A 50 15.05 -3.91 -1.67
N PRO A 51 14.30 -3.36 -2.64
CA PRO A 51 14.86 -2.95 -3.92
C PRO A 51 15.83 -1.80 -3.72
N ILE A 52 16.99 -1.90 -4.37
CA ILE A 52 18.01 -0.86 -4.45
C ILE A 52 18.34 -0.56 -5.90
N THR A 53 18.82 0.65 -6.16
CA THR A 53 19.40 1.02 -7.45
C THR A 53 20.86 1.37 -7.24
N LEU A 54 21.72 0.78 -8.07
CA LEU A 54 23.15 1.05 -8.13
C LEU A 54 23.52 1.36 -9.57
N ILE A 55 24.53 2.21 -9.74
CA ILE A 55 25.01 2.62 -11.06
C ILE A 55 26.06 1.63 -11.61
N ASP A 56 26.69 0.86 -10.71
CA ASP A 56 27.80 -0.05 -11.04
C ASP A 56 27.41 -1.53 -10.90
N ASP A 57 28.22 -2.42 -11.48
CA ASP A 57 28.07 -3.88 -11.38
C ASP A 57 28.18 -4.35 -9.92
N LEU A 58 27.15 -5.07 -9.48
CA LEU A 58 26.92 -5.54 -8.13
C LEU A 58 27.91 -6.61 -7.65
N SER A 59 28.59 -7.29 -8.56
CA SER A 59 29.47 -8.43 -8.26
C SER A 59 30.76 -8.08 -7.50
N ALA A 60 31.09 -6.79 -7.37
CA ALA A 60 32.38 -6.33 -6.82
C ALA A 60 32.34 -5.84 -5.36
N TYR A 61 31.16 -5.70 -4.74
CA TYR A 61 31.03 -5.03 -3.44
C TYR A 61 30.86 -6.00 -2.28
N GLN A 62 31.67 -5.85 -1.23
CA GLN A 62 31.40 -6.49 0.06
C GLN A 62 30.40 -5.65 0.85
N ILE A 63 29.55 -6.32 1.60
CA ILE A 63 28.55 -5.69 2.44
C ILE A 63 28.85 -6.07 3.88
N ALA A 64 28.88 -5.07 4.75
CA ALA A 64 29.05 -5.28 6.17
C ALA A 64 27.78 -4.80 6.89
N SER A 65 27.41 -5.53 7.93
CA SER A 65 26.49 -4.99 8.92
C SER A 65 27.32 -4.38 10.04
N GLU A 66 27.03 -3.13 10.40
CA GLU A 66 27.58 -2.51 11.61
C GLU A 66 26.76 -2.90 12.86
N ASN A 67 25.55 -3.43 12.66
CA ASN A 67 24.68 -3.89 13.74
C ASN A 67 24.68 -5.42 13.87
N VAL A 68 24.84 -5.91 15.09
CA VAL A 68 24.76 -7.33 15.46
C VAL A 68 23.36 -7.91 15.20
N GLU A 69 22.32 -7.09 15.21
CA GLU A 69 20.90 -7.47 15.02
C GLU A 69 20.49 -7.73 13.56
N LEU A 70 21.43 -7.61 12.61
CA LEU A 70 21.20 -7.94 11.21
C LEU A 70 22.06 -9.12 10.77
N GLU A 71 21.39 -10.21 10.44
CA GLU A 71 22.00 -11.44 9.97
C GLU A 71 21.78 -11.61 8.45
N GLN A 72 22.67 -12.39 7.82
CA GLN A 72 22.52 -12.88 6.43
C GLN A 72 22.27 -11.79 5.38
N LEU A 73 23.15 -10.80 5.33
CA LEU A 73 23.10 -9.74 4.34
C LEU A 73 23.55 -10.25 2.97
N THR A 74 22.61 -10.35 2.03
CA THR A 74 22.88 -10.81 0.66
C THR A 74 22.33 -9.81 -0.34
N ILE A 75 23.15 -9.38 -1.31
CA ILE A 75 22.63 -8.68 -2.49
C ILE A 75 22.42 -9.66 -3.63
N TYR A 76 21.21 -9.69 -4.15
CA TYR A 76 20.90 -10.38 -5.39
C TYR A 76 21.08 -9.39 -6.54
N SER A 77 22.15 -9.58 -7.30
CA SER A 77 22.51 -8.71 -8.43
C SER A 77 21.46 -8.73 -9.53
N GLU A 78 20.84 -9.89 -9.78
CA GLU A 78 19.82 -10.07 -10.80
C GLU A 78 18.53 -9.28 -10.52
N SER A 79 18.17 -9.14 -9.25
CA SER A 79 16.95 -8.45 -8.82
C SER A 79 17.20 -7.06 -8.25
N ALA A 80 18.48 -6.65 -8.10
CA ALA A 80 18.90 -5.44 -7.42
C ALA A 80 18.21 -5.27 -6.05
N THR A 81 18.28 -6.29 -5.20
CA THR A 81 17.65 -6.27 -3.87
C THR A 81 18.66 -6.57 -2.77
N ILE A 82 18.59 -5.81 -1.67
CA ILE A 82 19.22 -6.16 -0.40
C ILE A 82 18.28 -7.08 0.35
N GLN A 83 18.72 -8.31 0.64
CA GLN A 83 18.06 -9.18 1.59
C GLN A 83 18.81 -9.11 2.93
N PHE A 84 18.07 -8.94 4.01
CA PHE A 84 18.59 -9.00 5.36
C PHE A 84 17.59 -9.70 6.26
N THR A 85 18.09 -10.26 7.35
CA THR A 85 17.32 -10.90 8.39
C THR A 85 17.49 -10.10 9.67
N SER A 86 16.40 -9.84 10.40
CA SER A 86 16.46 -9.13 11.66
C SER A 86 15.60 -9.79 12.72
N ASP A 87 16.15 -9.85 13.94
CA ASP A 87 15.50 -10.25 15.18
C ASP A 87 15.11 -9.04 16.06
N SER A 88 15.41 -7.82 15.60
CA SER A 88 15.17 -6.59 16.35
C SER A 88 13.68 -6.35 16.61
N ILE A 89 13.32 -6.16 17.88
CA ILE A 89 11.92 -5.86 18.28
C ILE A 89 11.36 -4.61 17.56
N GLY A 90 12.22 -3.62 17.30
CA GLY A 90 11.84 -2.43 16.55
C GLY A 90 11.42 -2.75 15.12
N TYR A 91 12.09 -3.71 14.49
CA TYR A 91 11.76 -4.17 13.15
C TYR A 91 10.42 -4.93 13.10
N TYR A 92 10.16 -5.79 14.09
CA TYR A 92 8.87 -6.47 14.23
C TYR A 92 7.72 -5.49 14.42
N ILE A 93 7.86 -4.50 15.31
CA ILE A 93 6.84 -3.46 15.53
C ILE A 93 6.54 -2.73 14.22
N LEU A 94 7.57 -2.39 13.45
CA LEU A 94 7.44 -1.72 12.17
C LEU A 94 6.64 -2.59 11.18
N LYS A 95 6.96 -3.88 11.06
CA LYS A 95 6.27 -4.83 10.16
C LYS A 95 4.82 -5.10 10.57
N ILE A 96 4.56 -5.29 11.85
CA ILE A 96 3.20 -5.46 12.37
C ILE A 96 2.37 -4.20 12.11
N SER A 97 2.94 -3.02 12.35
CA SER A 97 2.29 -1.74 12.06
C SER A 97 1.96 -1.59 10.57
N ASP A 98 2.89 -1.98 9.68
CA ASP A 98 2.69 -1.96 8.23
C ASP A 98 1.51 -2.83 7.80
N VAL A 99 1.44 -4.05 8.33
CA VAL A 99 0.33 -4.99 8.10
C VAL A 99 -0.99 -4.40 8.59
N ILE A 100 -1.04 -3.90 9.83
CA ILE A 100 -2.26 -3.35 10.43
C ILE A 100 -2.78 -2.16 9.62
N ILE A 101 -1.92 -1.20 9.27
CA ILE A 101 -2.33 -0.01 8.52
C ILE A 101 -2.84 -0.40 7.12
N THR A 102 -2.13 -1.30 6.43
CA THR A 102 -2.50 -1.78 5.10
C THR A 102 -3.88 -2.45 5.11
N PHE A 103 -4.11 -3.37 6.05
CA PHE A 103 -5.41 -4.04 6.18
C PHE A 103 -6.52 -3.09 6.65
N PHE A 104 -6.22 -2.13 7.53
CA PHE A 104 -7.19 -1.14 7.96
C PHE A 104 -7.71 -0.30 6.78
N LEU A 105 -6.82 0.14 5.90
CA LEU A 105 -7.20 0.88 4.69
C LEU A 105 -8.01 0.01 3.72
N ALA A 106 -7.57 -1.23 3.47
CA ALA A 106 -8.26 -2.18 2.58
C ALA A 106 -9.68 -2.50 3.09
N ILE A 107 -9.80 -2.88 4.36
CA ILE A 107 -11.10 -3.18 5.00
C ILE A 107 -12.00 -1.94 4.97
N GLY A 108 -11.45 -0.74 5.20
CA GLY A 108 -12.19 0.52 5.10
C GLY A 108 -12.81 0.73 3.72
N ILE A 109 -12.05 0.47 2.65
CA ILE A 109 -12.51 0.53 1.27
C ILE A 109 -13.61 -0.52 1.03
N THR A 110 -13.37 -1.78 1.40
CA THR A 110 -14.29 -2.89 1.18
C THR A 110 -15.62 -2.70 1.93
N LEU A 111 -15.59 -2.18 3.16
CA LEU A 111 -16.79 -1.84 3.93
C LEU A 111 -17.62 -0.73 3.29
N LEU A 112 -16.97 0.31 2.75
CA LEU A 112 -17.66 1.39 2.04
C LEU A 112 -18.26 0.89 0.72
N ALA A 113 -17.49 0.09 -0.05
CA ALA A 113 -17.96 -0.53 -1.28
C ALA A 113 -19.18 -1.42 -1.03
N ARG A 114 -19.14 -2.24 0.03
CA ARG A 114 -20.26 -3.08 0.47
C ARG A 114 -21.54 -2.27 0.67
N LYS A 115 -21.46 -1.10 1.31
CA LYS A 115 -22.61 -0.22 1.53
C LYS A 115 -23.15 0.38 0.23
N VAL A 116 -22.28 0.73 -0.72
CA VAL A 116 -22.69 1.18 -2.06
C VAL A 116 -23.48 0.07 -2.77
N PHE A 117 -22.97 -1.17 -2.80
CA PHE A 117 -23.67 -2.30 -3.41
C PHE A 117 -25.00 -2.65 -2.74
N GLN A 118 -25.10 -2.49 -1.41
CA GLN A 118 -26.38 -2.66 -0.70
C GLN A 118 -27.42 -1.61 -1.13
N SER A 119 -27.00 -0.38 -1.43
CA SER A 119 -27.91 0.66 -1.95
C SER A 119 -28.35 0.37 -3.38
N LEU A 120 -27.45 -0.19 -4.20
CA LEU A 120 -27.76 -0.63 -5.56
C LEU A 120 -28.84 -1.71 -5.58
N GLU A 121 -28.79 -2.67 -4.65
CA GLU A 121 -29.80 -3.72 -4.50
C GLU A 121 -31.21 -3.16 -4.20
N LYS A 122 -31.28 -2.01 -3.51
CA LYS A 122 -32.55 -1.33 -3.19
C LYS A 122 -33.08 -0.47 -4.35
N ASN A 123 -32.47 -0.52 -5.54
CA ASN A 123 -32.79 0.33 -6.69
C ASN A 123 -32.61 1.84 -6.44
N HIS A 124 -31.76 2.20 -5.48
CA HIS A 124 -31.38 3.60 -5.23
C HIS A 124 -29.86 3.78 -5.44
N PRO A 125 -29.38 3.71 -6.70
CA PRO A 125 -27.96 3.91 -7.04
C PRO A 125 -27.48 5.32 -6.73
N PHE A 126 -28.28 6.32 -7.11
CA PHE A 126 -27.94 7.73 -7.02
C PHE A 126 -28.54 8.30 -5.74
N THR A 127 -27.77 8.22 -4.66
CA THR A 127 -28.09 8.88 -3.39
C THR A 127 -26.91 9.71 -2.95
N MET A 128 -27.17 10.80 -2.23
CA MET A 128 -26.12 11.66 -1.66
C MET A 128 -25.19 10.85 -0.75
N GLU A 129 -25.72 9.82 -0.08
CA GLU A 129 -24.94 8.92 0.75
C GLU A 129 -23.94 8.08 -0.06
N ASN A 130 -24.33 7.55 -1.22
CA ASN A 130 -23.42 6.82 -2.10
C ASN A 130 -22.33 7.71 -2.69
N ALA A 131 -22.68 8.94 -3.09
CA ALA A 131 -21.68 9.91 -3.55
C ALA A 131 -20.63 10.19 -2.45
N SER A 132 -21.07 10.38 -1.20
CA SER A 132 -20.17 10.53 -0.04
C SER A 132 -19.30 9.29 0.20
N ARG A 133 -19.87 8.07 0.10
CA ARG A 133 -19.12 6.82 0.25
C ARG A 133 -18.05 6.65 -0.84
N LEU A 134 -18.37 6.92 -2.10
CA LEU A 134 -17.41 6.89 -3.21
C LEU A 134 -16.26 7.88 -2.98
N ARG A 135 -16.58 9.10 -2.53
CA ARG A 135 -15.57 10.10 -2.17
C ARG A 135 -14.66 9.64 -1.03
N LYS A 136 -15.20 8.96 -0.01
CA LYS A 136 -14.39 8.37 1.08
C LYS A 136 -13.49 7.25 0.57
N ILE A 137 -13.98 6.38 -0.32
CA ILE A 137 -13.13 5.33 -0.96
C ILE A 137 -12.00 5.99 -1.73
N ALA A 138 -12.30 7.04 -2.52
CA ALA A 138 -11.30 7.79 -3.26
C ALA A 138 -10.21 8.38 -2.33
N PHE A 139 -10.59 8.97 -1.20
CA PHE A 139 -9.63 9.47 -0.23
C PHE A 139 -8.80 8.37 0.44
N LEU A 140 -9.39 7.21 0.75
CA LEU A 140 -8.63 6.07 1.29
C LEU A 140 -7.60 5.56 0.27
N LEU A 141 -7.97 5.49 -1.02
CA LEU A 141 -7.05 5.13 -2.10
C LEU A 141 -5.92 6.15 -2.24
N ILE A 142 -6.25 7.44 -2.23
CA ILE A 142 -5.24 8.51 -2.28
C ILE A 142 -4.28 8.42 -1.08
N LEU A 143 -4.78 8.06 0.10
CA LEU A 143 -3.99 7.94 1.33
C LEU A 143 -2.94 6.82 1.29
N PHE A 144 -3.09 5.81 0.42
CA PHE A 144 -2.07 4.78 0.23
C PHE A 144 -0.73 5.35 -0.27
N THR A 145 -0.76 6.41 -1.08
CA THR A 145 0.47 7.01 -1.63
C THR A 145 1.34 7.68 -0.57
N PRO A 146 0.85 8.66 0.23
CA PRO A 146 1.64 9.22 1.31
C PRO A 146 2.01 8.18 2.35
N TYR A 147 1.16 7.18 2.60
CA TYR A 147 1.51 6.04 3.45
C TYR A 147 2.72 5.26 2.90
N SER A 148 2.71 4.88 1.62
CA SER A 148 3.83 4.17 0.97
C SER A 148 5.13 4.96 1.01
N LEU A 149 5.04 6.29 0.84
CA LEU A 149 6.19 7.18 0.97
C LEU A 149 6.74 7.18 2.40
N ILE A 150 5.88 7.40 3.41
CA ILE A 150 6.27 7.40 4.83
C ILE A 150 6.92 6.06 5.19
N LYS A 151 6.29 4.95 4.80
CA LYS A 151 6.82 3.59 4.96
C LYS A 151 8.22 3.48 4.36
N GLY A 152 8.39 3.87 3.10
CA GLY A 152 9.69 3.86 2.42
C GLY A 152 10.74 4.66 3.19
N LEU A 153 10.40 5.84 3.69
CA LEU A 153 11.32 6.68 4.47
C LEU A 153 11.72 6.05 5.79
N ILE A 154 10.79 5.42 6.50
CA ILE A 154 11.08 4.72 7.76
C ILE A 154 12.01 3.53 7.48
N TYR A 155 11.73 2.72 6.45
CA TYR A 155 12.60 1.59 6.08
C TYR A 155 13.96 2.03 5.58
N ARG A 156 14.02 3.10 4.78
CA ARG A 156 15.28 3.71 4.37
C ARG A 156 16.09 4.07 5.61
N ASN A 157 15.53 4.83 6.54
CA ASN A 157 16.22 5.21 7.76
C ASN A 157 16.68 3.98 8.58
N TYR A 158 15.87 2.93 8.64
CA TYR A 158 16.28 1.69 9.27
C TYR A 158 17.47 1.03 8.56
N ILE A 159 17.43 0.89 7.23
CA ILE A 159 18.52 0.28 6.45
C ILE A 159 19.80 1.11 6.55
N THR A 160 19.74 2.42 6.33
CA THR A 160 20.93 3.28 6.30
C THR A 160 21.63 3.41 7.65
N ASN A 161 20.92 3.19 8.76
CA ASN A 161 21.50 3.23 10.11
C ASN A 161 22.08 1.89 10.56
N ASN A 162 21.83 0.79 9.84
CA ASN A 162 22.23 -0.54 10.26
C ASN A 162 23.08 -1.30 9.24
N ILE A 163 23.04 -0.90 7.97
CA ILE A 163 23.75 -1.54 6.86
C ILE A 163 24.74 -0.53 6.27
N SER A 164 25.98 -0.96 6.03
CA SER A 164 26.95 -0.21 5.24
C SER A 164 27.44 -1.05 4.05
N ILE A 165 27.64 -0.38 2.91
CA ILE A 165 28.14 -1.02 1.68
C ILE A 165 29.56 -0.49 1.46
N GLU A 166 30.54 -1.37 1.32
CA GLU A 166 31.93 -0.94 1.18
C GLU A 166 32.11 -0.03 -0.04
N GLY A 167 32.66 1.17 0.18
CA GLY A 167 32.91 2.15 -0.87
C GLY A 167 31.66 2.87 -1.41
N LYS A 168 30.49 2.68 -0.81
CA LYS A 168 29.25 3.37 -1.19
C LYS A 168 28.64 4.12 0.00
N GLU A 169 28.09 5.29 -0.29
CA GLU A 169 27.24 6.03 0.65
C GLU A 169 25.79 5.88 0.21
N PHE A 170 24.87 5.71 1.16
CA PHE A 170 23.45 5.77 0.83
C PHE A 170 23.06 7.20 0.51
N ALA A 171 22.42 7.40 -0.65
CA ALA A 171 22.02 8.72 -1.08
C ALA A 171 21.03 9.36 -0.08
N ASP A 172 21.28 10.62 0.27
CA ASP A 172 20.49 11.34 1.28
C ASP A 172 19.31 12.17 0.74
N SER A 173 19.17 12.26 -0.59
CA SER A 173 18.22 13.19 -1.19
C SER A 173 16.82 12.60 -1.34
N LEU A 174 15.84 13.21 -0.67
CA LEU A 174 14.40 13.04 -0.97
C LEU A 174 14.04 13.51 -2.38
N ILE A 175 14.81 14.46 -2.91
CA ILE A 175 14.59 15.13 -4.20
C ILE A 175 14.58 14.13 -5.35
N TYR A 176 15.42 13.09 -5.27
CA TYR A 176 15.46 12.02 -6.26
C TYR A 176 14.13 11.27 -6.39
N TYR A 177 13.52 10.89 -5.27
CA TYR A 177 12.27 10.13 -5.26
C TYR A 177 11.06 10.94 -5.74
N LEU A 178 11.15 12.26 -5.72
CA LEU A 178 10.13 13.14 -6.28
C LEU A 178 10.26 13.32 -7.81
N GLY A 179 11.22 12.66 -8.45
CA GLY A 179 11.42 12.72 -9.91
C GLY A 179 11.85 14.10 -10.40
N VAL A 180 12.31 14.98 -9.50
CA VAL A 180 12.76 16.33 -9.84
C VAL A 180 14.20 16.25 -10.33
N PHE A 181 14.35 15.95 -11.62
CA PHE A 181 15.52 16.22 -12.48
C PHE A 181 16.89 16.26 -11.77
N SER A 182 17.40 15.11 -11.33
CA SER A 182 18.82 15.01 -10.98
C SER A 182 19.50 14.00 -11.89
N ASN A 183 20.19 14.51 -12.92
CA ASN A 183 21.15 13.73 -13.70
C ASN A 183 22.49 13.55 -12.95
N ASN A 184 22.56 13.98 -11.69
CA ASN A 184 23.79 14.00 -10.89
C ASN A 184 23.89 12.76 -10.01
N PHE A 185 23.72 11.59 -10.63
CA PHE A 185 24.04 10.33 -9.99
C PHE A 185 25.54 10.27 -9.71
N LYS A 186 25.95 10.23 -8.44
CA LYS A 186 27.34 9.94 -8.13
C LYS A 186 27.54 8.44 -8.21
N GLN A 187 28.62 8.00 -8.86
CA GLN A 187 28.95 6.58 -9.00
C GLN A 187 29.04 5.88 -7.62
N ASN A 188 29.40 6.61 -6.56
CA ASN A 188 29.54 6.05 -5.21
C ASN A 188 28.25 6.04 -4.37
N GLU A 189 27.08 6.25 -4.97
CA GLU A 189 25.81 6.32 -4.23
C GLU A 189 24.95 5.06 -4.43
N ALA A 190 24.43 4.51 -3.32
CA ALA A 190 23.42 3.47 -3.29
C ALA A 190 22.04 4.07 -2.98
N TRP A 191 21.03 3.69 -3.76
CA TRP A 191 19.68 4.26 -3.67
C TRP A 191 18.70 3.19 -3.20
N ILE A 192 17.85 3.51 -2.22
CA ILE A 192 16.81 2.59 -1.72
C ILE A 192 15.49 2.98 -2.36
N ASP A 193 14.91 2.12 -3.17
CA ASP A 193 13.64 2.45 -3.84
C ASP A 193 12.51 2.54 -2.79
N LEU A 194 11.85 3.71 -2.73
CA LEU A 194 10.73 3.97 -1.82
C LEU A 194 9.42 3.31 -2.29
N ASN A 195 9.37 2.79 -3.52
CA ASN A 195 8.24 2.07 -4.12
C ASN A 195 6.90 2.82 -3.95
N VAL A 196 6.87 4.08 -4.39
CA VAL A 196 5.68 4.93 -4.30
C VAL A 196 4.64 4.50 -5.34
N ASN A 197 3.47 4.07 -4.89
CA ASN A 197 2.41 3.55 -5.78
C ASN A 197 1.53 4.68 -6.36
N PHE A 198 2.02 5.35 -7.40
CA PHE A 198 1.26 6.40 -8.11
C PHE A 198 0.03 5.89 -8.85
N GLN A 199 -0.04 4.60 -9.19
CA GLN A 199 -1.21 4.02 -9.84
C GLN A 199 -2.44 4.09 -8.93
N THR A 200 -2.25 3.80 -7.64
CA THR A 200 -3.33 3.87 -6.64
C THR A 200 -3.81 5.31 -6.44
N LEU A 201 -2.88 6.29 -6.46
CA LEU A 201 -3.22 7.71 -6.44
C LEU A 201 -4.13 8.09 -7.60
N LEU A 202 -3.77 7.67 -8.82
CA LEU A 202 -4.52 7.98 -10.03
C LEU A 202 -5.92 7.35 -10.00
N ILE A 203 -6.04 6.09 -9.57
CA ILE A 203 -7.34 5.42 -9.40
C ILE A 203 -8.20 6.17 -8.38
N GLY A 204 -7.61 6.59 -7.25
CA GLY A 204 -8.30 7.39 -6.26
C GLY A 204 -8.78 8.74 -6.81
N ALA A 205 -7.95 9.43 -7.58
CA ALA A 205 -8.31 10.70 -8.22
C ALA A 205 -9.45 10.54 -9.24
N ILE A 206 -9.40 9.49 -10.08
CA ILE A 206 -10.47 9.17 -11.02
C ILE A 206 -11.77 8.88 -10.26
N LEU A 207 -11.70 8.09 -9.18
CA LEU A 207 -12.87 7.77 -8.37
C LEU A 207 -13.47 9.01 -7.69
N LEU A 208 -12.64 10.00 -7.35
CA LEU A 208 -13.11 11.28 -6.81
C LEU A 208 -13.93 12.05 -7.84
N VAL A 209 -13.50 12.07 -9.11
CA VAL A 209 -14.26 12.66 -10.21
C VAL A 209 -15.60 11.93 -10.39
N ILE A 210 -15.59 10.60 -10.35
CA ILE A 210 -16.83 9.80 -10.44
C ILE A 210 -17.77 10.12 -9.27
N ALA A 211 -17.24 10.24 -8.05
CA ALA A 211 -18.04 10.59 -6.88
C ALA A 211 -18.72 11.96 -7.04
N GLU A 212 -18.04 12.93 -7.65
CA GLU A 212 -18.57 14.26 -7.91
C GLU A 212 -19.65 14.26 -8.99
N ILE A 213 -19.47 13.48 -10.06
CA ILE A 213 -20.51 13.26 -11.08
C ILE A 213 -21.78 12.67 -10.43
N PHE A 214 -21.62 11.69 -9.55
CA PHE A 214 -22.74 11.11 -8.80
C PHE A 214 -23.44 12.16 -7.93
N ARG A 215 -22.69 13.03 -7.25
CA ARG A 215 -23.25 14.11 -6.43
C ARG A 215 -24.10 15.06 -7.27
N ILE A 216 -23.58 15.54 -8.40
CA ILE A 216 -24.29 16.45 -9.30
C ILE A 216 -25.55 15.77 -9.86
N GLY A 217 -25.46 14.50 -10.28
CA GLY A 217 -26.60 13.75 -10.78
C GLY A 217 -27.74 13.57 -9.77
N VAL A 218 -27.42 13.46 -8.48
CA VAL A 218 -28.44 13.42 -7.41
C VAL A 218 -29.15 14.77 -7.29
N VAL A 219 -28.41 15.87 -7.26
CA VAL A 219 -28.98 17.23 -7.16
C VAL A 219 -29.91 17.51 -8.34
N MET A 220 -29.48 17.21 -9.57
CA MET A 220 -30.31 17.42 -10.76
C MET A 220 -31.59 16.58 -10.75
N LYS A 221 -31.55 15.39 -10.15
CA LYS A 221 -32.73 14.54 -10.01
C LYS A 221 -33.73 15.16 -9.01
N GLU A 222 -33.25 15.63 -7.87
CA GLU A 222 -34.06 16.28 -6.83
C GLU A 222 -34.72 17.56 -7.37
N ASP A 223 -33.97 18.38 -8.12
CA ASP A 223 -34.49 19.61 -8.75
C ASP A 223 -35.62 19.30 -9.74
N ASN A 224 -35.48 18.26 -10.58
CA ASN A 224 -36.51 17.86 -11.53
C ASN A 224 -37.79 17.31 -10.86
N GLU A 225 -37.64 16.57 -9.76
CA GLU A 225 -38.78 16.05 -8.99
C GLU A 225 -39.54 17.15 -8.26
N SER A 226 -38.92 18.31 -8.00
CA SER A 226 -39.56 19.45 -7.31
C SER A 226 -40.48 20.31 -8.19
N ILE A 227 -40.42 20.14 -9.52
CA ILE A 227 -41.18 20.94 -10.51
C ILE A 227 -42.53 20.29 -10.85
N ILE A 228 -42.72 19.01 -10.51
CA ILE A 228 -43.93 18.21 -10.78
C ILE A 228 -44.87 18.26 -9.58
#